data_AF-A0AAN4RJV4-F1
#
_entry.id   AF-A0AAN4RJV4-F1
#
_cell.length_a   1.000
_cell.length_b   1.000
_cell.length_c   1.000
_cell.angle_alpha   90.00
_cell.angle_beta   90.00
_cell.angle_gamma   90.00
#
_symmetry.space_group_name_H-M   'P 1'
#
loop_
_entity.id
_entity.type
_entity.pdbx_description
1 polymer ?
#
loop_
_entity_poly.entity_id
_entity_poly.type
_entity_poly.pdbx_seq_one_letter_code
_entity_poly.pdbx_strand_id
1 'polypeptide(L)'
;MRKINTRSIVIMALSLTLNIVCSNLALMLKLPIYLDAIGTIFAASLLGPFAGMAVGGATGVVMGVTTDIFSLFFMPVQLITGAITGVLYKRKQENQLKNSWWFALTISLPGTILSTIITVILFNGITSAGSSIIVQLLYGAGMSQSLAVFLVQVATDYLDKLLTVIFVSFATRFLGKKWTISR
;
A
#
# COMPACT_ATOMS: atom_id res chain seq x y z
N MET A 1 18.58 14.93 17.19
CA MET A 1 17.16 14.51 17.15
C MET A 1 16.43 15.32 16.09
N ARG A 2 15.81 14.71 15.06
CA ARG A 2 15.01 15.45 14.07
C ARG A 2 13.77 16.00 14.79
N LYS A 3 13.61 17.33 14.87
CA LYS A 3 12.37 17.95 15.39
C LYS A 3 11.19 17.51 14.51
N ILE A 4 10.28 16.73 15.05
CA ILE A 4 9.00 16.42 14.40
C ILE A 4 8.16 17.69 14.47
N ASN A 5 7.83 18.25 13.32
CA ASN A 5 7.02 19.45 13.21
C ASN A 5 5.53 19.08 13.30
N THR A 6 4.70 19.92 13.91
CA THR A 6 3.24 19.74 14.01
C THR A 6 2.62 19.41 12.65
N ARG A 7 3.09 20.06 11.58
CA ARG A 7 2.65 19.78 10.20
C ARG A 7 2.89 18.32 9.78
N SER A 8 4.03 17.73 10.17
CA SER A 8 4.33 16.33 9.85
C SER A 8 3.40 15.37 10.56
N ILE A 9 3.05 15.65 11.83
CA ILE A 9 2.09 14.84 12.60
C ILE A 9 0.71 14.88 11.95
N VAL A 10 0.24 16.08 11.57
CA VAL A 10 -1.05 16.26 10.91
C VAL A 10 -1.10 15.50 9.57
N ILE A 11 -0.05 15.59 8.75
CA ILE A 11 0.02 14.85 7.48
C ILE A 11 0.00 13.34 7.73
N MET A 12 0.73 12.83 8.72
CA MET A 12 0.73 11.40 9.05
C MET A 12 -0.65 10.94 9.55
N ALA A 13 -1.31 11.72 10.42
CA ALA A 13 -2.64 11.40 10.93
C ALA A 13 -3.71 11.40 9.81
N LEU A 14 -3.66 12.39 8.92
CA LEU A 14 -4.52 12.43 7.74
C LEU A 14 -4.29 11.21 6.83
N SER A 15 -3.02 10.88 6.59
CA SER A 15 -2.63 9.73 5.76
C SER A 15 -3.11 8.41 6.35
N LEU A 16 -2.95 8.22 7.65
CA LEU A 16 -3.45 7.04 8.36
C LEU A 16 -4.97 6.93 8.22
N THR A 17 -5.70 8.04 8.39
CA THR A 17 -7.15 8.08 8.25
C THR A 17 -7.58 7.75 6.82
N LEU A 18 -6.86 8.26 5.81
CA LEU A 18 -7.13 7.94 4.40
C LEU A 18 -6.99 6.44 4.13
N ASN A 19 -5.94 5.79 4.63
CA ASN A 19 -5.80 4.34 4.48
C ASN A 19 -7.00 3.62 5.10
N ILE A 20 -7.36 3.94 6.34
CA ILE A 20 -8.48 3.29 7.04
C ILE A 20 -9.78 3.42 6.25
N VAL A 21 -10.09 4.62 5.76
CA VAL A 21 -11.32 4.87 4.98
C VAL A 21 -11.28 4.10 3.65
N CYS A 22 -10.20 4.21 2.89
CA CYS A 22 -10.09 3.59 1.58
C CYS A 22 -10.06 2.05 1.66
N SER A 23 -9.38 1.48 2.64
CA SER A 23 -9.36 0.03 2.88
C SER A 23 -10.75 -0.48 3.26
N ASN A 24 -11.47 0.21 4.15
CA ASN A 24 -12.83 -0.20 4.50
C ASN A 24 -13.79 -0.11 3.31
N LEU A 25 -13.67 0.93 2.47
CA LEU A 25 -14.44 1.01 1.23
C LEU A 25 -14.14 -0.16 0.28
N ALA A 26 -12.86 -0.52 0.12
CA ALA A 26 -12.45 -1.65 -0.71
C ALA A 26 -13.00 -2.99 -0.19
N LEU A 27 -12.96 -3.20 1.14
CA LEU A 27 -13.50 -4.38 1.79
C LEU A 27 -15.04 -4.46 1.66
N MET A 28 -15.75 -3.36 1.93
CA MET A 28 -17.21 -3.30 1.84
C MET A 28 -17.71 -3.59 0.42
N LEU A 29 -17.01 -3.07 -0.59
CA LEU A 29 -17.33 -3.28 -2.01
C LEU A 29 -16.73 -4.57 -2.58
N LYS A 30 -15.98 -5.34 -1.79
CA LYS A 30 -15.25 -6.55 -2.20
C LYS A 30 -14.41 -6.33 -3.47
N LEU A 31 -13.72 -5.19 -3.53
CA LEU A 31 -12.87 -4.88 -4.67
C LEU A 31 -11.68 -5.85 -4.75
N PRO A 32 -11.19 -6.20 -5.96
CA PRO A 32 -9.97 -6.96 -6.15
C PRO A 32 -8.70 -6.09 -6.01
N ILE A 33 -8.74 -5.05 -5.16
CA ILE A 33 -7.64 -4.14 -4.81
C ILE A 33 -7.82 -3.71 -3.35
N TYR A 34 -6.77 -3.19 -2.69
CA TYR A 34 -6.75 -3.02 -1.24
C TYR A 34 -6.90 -1.55 -0.79
N LEU A 35 -6.41 -0.61 -1.60
CA LEU A 35 -6.41 0.84 -1.36
C LEU A 35 -5.83 1.26 0.00
N ASP A 36 -5.03 0.39 0.62
CA ASP A 36 -4.47 0.55 1.97
C ASP A 36 -3.12 1.28 1.98
N ALA A 37 -2.57 1.55 0.79
CA ALA A 37 -1.27 2.18 0.62
C ALA A 37 -1.35 3.66 0.22
N ILE A 38 -2.55 4.24 0.03
CA ILE A 38 -2.72 5.61 -0.47
C ILE A 38 -2.05 6.64 0.45
N GLY A 39 -2.46 6.64 1.72
CA GLY A 39 -1.85 7.45 2.76
C GLY A 39 -0.40 7.06 3.05
N THR A 40 -0.07 5.77 3.01
CA THR A 40 1.31 5.28 3.21
C THR A 40 2.27 5.90 2.18
N ILE A 41 1.90 5.85 0.90
CA ILE A 41 2.68 6.39 -0.21
C ILE A 41 2.66 7.92 -0.19
N PHE A 42 1.53 8.54 0.17
CA PHE A 42 1.41 9.99 0.34
C PHE A 42 2.34 10.52 1.43
N ALA A 43 2.30 9.94 2.65
CA ALA A 43 3.20 10.30 3.74
C ALA A 43 4.67 10.05 3.39
N ALA A 44 4.97 8.92 2.75
CA ALA A 44 6.31 8.60 2.29
C ALA A 44 6.84 9.63 1.27
N SER A 45 5.98 10.10 0.36
CA SER A 45 6.33 11.06 -0.67
C SER A 45 6.67 12.45 -0.11
N LEU A 46 5.96 12.87 0.95
CA LEU A 46 6.10 14.22 1.53
C LEU A 46 7.12 14.30 2.66
N LEU A 47 7.21 13.25 3.48
CA LEU A 47 7.96 13.25 4.74
C LEU A 47 9.13 12.24 4.74
N GLY A 48 9.17 11.36 3.74
CA GLY A 48 10.21 10.34 3.58
C GLY A 48 9.86 8.98 4.18
N PRO A 49 10.80 8.01 4.11
CA PRO A 49 10.50 6.59 4.31
C PRO A 49 9.98 6.26 5.71
N PHE A 50 10.55 6.85 6.76
CA PHE A 50 10.12 6.59 8.13
C PHE A 50 8.67 7.01 8.41
N ALA A 51 8.19 8.09 7.79
CA ALA A 51 6.81 8.52 7.93
C ALA A 51 5.85 7.57 7.19
N GLY A 52 6.23 7.13 5.99
CA GLY A 52 5.49 6.10 5.26
C GLY A 52 5.38 4.80 6.05
N MET A 53 6.50 4.31 6.57
CA MET A 53 6.53 3.13 7.44
C MET A 53 5.64 3.30 8.67
N ALA A 54 5.72 4.44 9.35
CA ALA A 54 4.90 4.70 10.54
C ALA A 54 3.40 4.69 10.21
N VAL A 55 3.00 5.35 9.12
CA VAL A 55 1.59 5.39 8.68
C VAL A 55 1.10 4.01 8.27
N GLY A 56 1.85 3.30 7.43
CA GLY A 56 1.44 1.97 6.96
C GLY A 56 1.44 0.92 8.09
N GLY A 57 2.44 0.97 8.96
CA GLY A 57 2.51 0.14 10.15
C GLY A 57 1.33 0.38 11.10
N ALA A 58 1.04 1.65 11.41
CA ALA A 58 -0.10 2.02 12.23
C ALA A 58 -1.43 1.62 11.58
N THR A 59 -1.54 1.70 10.26
CA THR A 59 -2.73 1.24 9.51
C THR A 59 -2.96 -0.24 9.77
N GLY A 60 -1.93 -1.08 9.61
CA GLY A 60 -2.03 -2.53 9.85
C GLY A 60 -2.46 -2.87 11.28
N VAL A 61 -1.96 -2.14 12.28
CA VAL A 61 -2.35 -2.33 13.69
C VAL A 61 -3.79 -1.89 13.93
N VAL A 62 -4.16 -0.69 13.51
CA VAL A 62 -5.50 -0.14 13.76
C VAL A 62 -6.56 -0.97 13.05
N MET A 63 -6.36 -1.27 11.77
CA MET A 63 -7.28 -2.12 11.00
C MET A 63 -7.32 -3.53 11.58
N GLY A 64 -6.16 -4.09 11.94
CA GLY A 64 -6.02 -5.40 12.58
C GLY A 64 -6.87 -5.57 13.83
N VAL A 65 -6.96 -4.53 14.66
CA VAL A 65 -7.71 -4.57 15.93
C VAL A 65 -9.17 -4.19 15.76
N THR A 66 -9.55 -3.44 14.71
CA THR A 66 -10.88 -2.84 14.60
C THR A 66 -11.78 -3.48 13.56
N THR A 67 -11.30 -3.68 12.33
CA THR A 67 -12.15 -4.02 11.19
C THR A 67 -11.71 -5.27 10.46
N ASP A 68 -10.41 -5.53 10.38
CA ASP A 68 -9.85 -6.63 9.60
C ASP A 68 -8.55 -7.18 10.20
N ILE A 69 -8.67 -8.32 10.89
CA ILE A 69 -7.53 -9.01 11.55
C ILE A 69 -6.42 -9.40 10.56
N PHE A 70 -6.76 -9.65 9.29
CA PHE A 70 -5.76 -9.98 8.27
C PHE A 70 -4.76 -8.83 8.07
N SER A 71 -5.20 -7.58 8.20
CA SER A 71 -4.36 -6.39 8.05
C SER A 71 -3.16 -6.36 9.01
N LEU A 72 -3.31 -6.94 10.21
CA LEU A 72 -2.22 -7.08 11.18
C LEU A 72 -1.07 -7.91 10.61
N PHE A 73 -1.38 -9.00 9.92
CA PHE A 73 -0.38 -9.90 9.32
C PHE A 73 0.24 -9.31 8.06
N PHE A 74 -0.48 -8.44 7.33
CA PHE A 74 0.04 -7.72 6.17
C PHE A 74 0.81 -6.43 6.53
N MET A 75 0.91 -6.07 7.81
CA MET A 75 1.71 -4.93 8.27
C MET A 75 3.15 -4.89 7.71
N PRO A 76 3.91 -6.00 7.62
CA PRO A 76 5.25 -5.97 7.02
C PRO A 76 5.26 -5.51 5.55
N VAL A 77 4.21 -5.85 4.78
CA VAL A 77 4.04 -5.39 3.39
C VAL A 77 3.94 -3.87 3.37
N GLN A 78 3.11 -3.29 4.24
CA GLN A 78 2.96 -1.84 4.34
C GLN A 78 4.24 -1.13 4.77
N LEU A 79 5.02 -1.71 5.70
CA LEU A 79 6.31 -1.16 6.11
C LEU A 79 7.28 -1.08 4.92
N ILE A 80 7.37 -2.14 4.13
CA ILE A 80 8.27 -2.19 2.96
C ILE A 80 7.79 -1.23 1.88
N THR A 81 6.48 -1.17 1.62
CA THR A 81 5.88 -0.19 0.71
C THR A 81 6.24 1.24 1.10
N GLY A 82 6.09 1.60 2.38
CA GLY A 82 6.45 2.94 2.89
C GLY A 82 7.95 3.24 2.78
N ALA A 83 8.79 2.25 3.10
CA ALA A 83 10.25 2.38 3.04
C ALA A 83 10.74 2.62 1.60
N ILE A 84 10.36 1.73 0.67
CA ILE A 84 10.75 1.80 -0.75
C ILE A 84 10.26 3.11 -1.35
N THR A 85 8.98 3.43 -1.17
CA THR A 85 8.39 4.65 -1.70
C THR A 85 9.13 5.89 -1.23
N GLY A 86 9.41 6.00 0.07
CA GLY A 86 10.08 7.18 0.62
C GLY A 86 11.53 7.32 0.15
N VAL A 87 12.21 6.22 -0.17
CA VAL A 87 13.55 6.25 -0.78
C VAL A 87 13.47 6.69 -2.25
N LEU A 88 12.51 6.15 -3.01
CA LEU A 88 12.36 6.47 -4.43
C LEU A 88 11.89 7.91 -4.66
N TYR A 89 10.97 8.41 -3.84
CA TYR A 89 10.45 9.79 -3.96
C TYR A 89 11.49 10.86 -3.63
N LYS A 90 12.46 10.57 -2.74
CA LYS A 90 13.59 11.46 -2.49
C LYS A 90 14.49 11.68 -3.71
N ARG A 91 14.53 10.75 -4.66
CA ARG A 91 15.49 10.76 -5.78
C ARG A 91 14.94 11.26 -7.11
N LYS A 92 13.62 11.26 -7.34
CA LYS A 92 13.03 11.45 -8.69
C LYS A 92 11.72 12.25 -8.70
N GLN A 93 11.64 13.41 -8.03
CA GLN A 93 10.38 14.14 -7.89
C GLN A 93 9.75 14.60 -9.23
N GLU A 94 10.55 14.86 -10.27
CA GLU A 94 10.08 15.54 -11.48
C GLU A 94 9.48 14.60 -12.55
N ASN A 95 9.78 13.29 -12.51
CA ASN A 95 9.38 12.31 -13.54
C ASN A 95 8.36 11.24 -13.06
N GLN A 96 7.75 11.43 -11.88
CA GLN A 96 6.88 10.43 -11.23
C GLN A 96 5.65 10.02 -12.07
N LEU A 97 4.90 10.99 -12.62
CA LEU A 97 3.74 10.68 -13.46
C LEU A 97 4.12 10.02 -14.79
N LYS A 98 5.25 10.42 -15.38
CA LYS A 98 5.74 9.82 -16.63
C LYS A 98 6.23 8.39 -16.42
N ASN A 99 6.76 8.08 -15.24
CA ASN A 99 7.32 6.77 -14.89
C ASN A 99 6.50 6.00 -13.85
N SER A 100 5.20 6.30 -13.71
CA SER A 100 4.33 5.68 -12.69
C SER A 100 4.27 4.16 -12.81
N TRP A 101 4.34 3.62 -14.03
CA TRP A 101 4.36 2.19 -14.31
C TRP A 101 5.57 1.48 -13.67
N TRP A 102 6.77 2.06 -13.81
CA TRP A 102 8.00 1.53 -13.21
C TRP A 102 8.06 1.73 -11.69
N PHE A 103 7.54 2.86 -11.21
CA PHE A 103 7.42 3.12 -9.78
C PHE A 103 6.48 2.13 -9.11
N ALA A 104 5.30 1.90 -9.67
CA ALA A 104 4.34 0.94 -9.16
C ALA A 104 4.95 -0.47 -9.10
N LEU A 105 5.64 -0.89 -10.17
CA LEU A 105 6.28 -2.20 -10.25
C LEU A 105 7.37 -2.40 -9.17
N THR A 106 8.23 -1.40 -8.99
CA THR A 106 9.30 -1.47 -7.96
C THR A 106 8.77 -1.48 -6.53
N ILE A 107 7.62 -0.83 -6.29
CA ILE A 107 6.96 -0.82 -4.99
C ILE A 107 6.17 -2.11 -4.76
N SER A 108 5.50 -2.65 -5.78
CA SER A 108 4.62 -3.81 -5.65
C SER A 108 5.39 -5.11 -5.52
N LEU A 109 6.46 -5.33 -6.30
CA LEU A 109 7.14 -6.64 -6.37
C LEU A 109 7.58 -7.21 -5.00
N PRO A 110 8.29 -6.46 -4.13
CA PRO A 110 8.69 -6.98 -2.83
C PRO A 110 7.47 -7.24 -1.92
N GLY A 111 6.45 -6.38 -2.05
CA GLY A 111 5.19 -6.54 -1.35
C GLY A 111 4.47 -7.82 -1.75
N THR A 112 4.36 -8.09 -3.05
CA THR A 112 3.70 -9.26 -3.62
C THR A 112 4.32 -10.58 -3.17
N ILE A 113 5.65 -10.66 -3.13
CA ILE A 113 6.34 -11.87 -2.65
C ILE A 113 5.93 -12.14 -1.20
N LEU A 114 5.95 -11.12 -0.36
CA LEU A 114 5.60 -11.24 1.05
C LEU A 114 4.11 -11.51 1.27
N SER A 115 3.23 -10.81 0.57
CA SER A 115 1.79 -11.05 0.64
C SER A 115 1.46 -12.46 0.17
N THR A 116 2.21 -13.03 -0.79
CA THR A 116 1.95 -14.38 -1.32
C THR A 116 2.33 -15.41 -0.27
N ILE A 117 3.52 -15.26 0.32
CA ILE A 117 4.00 -16.12 1.40
C ILE A 117 3.02 -16.09 2.57
N ILE A 118 2.61 -14.90 3.03
CA ILE A 118 1.63 -14.73 4.12
C ILE A 118 0.33 -15.46 3.78
N THR A 119 -0.21 -15.24 2.57
CA THR A 119 -1.52 -15.76 2.17
C THR A 119 -1.52 -17.28 2.02
N VAL A 120 -0.45 -17.85 1.46
CA VAL A 120 -0.34 -19.30 1.28
C VAL A 120 -0.13 -19.99 2.62
N ILE A 121 0.82 -19.52 3.43
CA ILE A 121 1.24 -20.22 4.65
C ILE A 121 0.24 -20.02 5.80
N LEU A 122 -0.23 -18.79 6.01
CA LEU A 122 -1.06 -18.47 7.18
C LEU A 122 -2.55 -18.64 6.91
N PHE A 123 -2.99 -18.45 5.66
CA PHE A 123 -4.41 -18.30 5.34
C PHE A 123 -4.93 -19.27 4.28
N ASN A 124 -4.08 -20.17 3.78
CA ASN A 124 -4.45 -21.16 2.76
C ASN A 124 -5.19 -20.56 1.54
N GLY A 125 -4.81 -19.35 1.11
CA GLY A 125 -5.41 -18.72 -0.07
C GLY A 125 -6.77 -18.05 0.16
N ILE A 126 -7.25 -17.94 1.41
CA ILE A 126 -8.52 -17.29 1.74
C ILE A 126 -8.28 -16.15 2.73
N THR A 127 -8.55 -14.92 2.31
CA THR A 127 -8.47 -13.72 3.16
C THR A 127 -9.76 -12.90 3.09
N SER A 128 -9.83 -11.83 3.89
CA SER A 128 -10.90 -10.82 3.85
C SER A 128 -11.02 -10.07 2.51
N ALA A 129 -9.98 -10.10 1.68
CA ALA A 129 -9.92 -9.33 0.45
C ALA A 129 -10.79 -9.90 -0.68
N GLY A 130 -11.34 -9.03 -1.53
CA GLY A 130 -12.12 -9.43 -2.70
C GLY A 130 -11.32 -10.26 -3.72
N SER A 131 -10.00 -10.10 -3.74
CA SER A 131 -9.05 -10.89 -4.54
C SER A 131 -9.14 -12.40 -4.25
N SER A 132 -9.50 -12.80 -3.03
CA SER A 132 -9.68 -14.21 -2.65
C SER A 132 -10.70 -14.94 -3.51
N ILE A 133 -11.74 -14.24 -4.00
CA ILE A 133 -12.74 -14.84 -4.89
C ILE A 133 -12.06 -15.32 -6.18
N ILE A 134 -11.17 -14.50 -6.74
CA ILE A 134 -10.43 -14.82 -7.97
C ILE A 134 -9.45 -15.98 -7.69
N VAL A 135 -8.77 -15.98 -6.53
CA VAL A 135 -7.89 -17.08 -6.13
C VAL A 135 -8.65 -18.40 -6.09
N GLN A 136 -9.83 -18.43 -5.47
CA GLN A 136 -10.62 -19.65 -5.32
C GLN A 136 -11.19 -20.12 -6.66
N LEU A 137 -11.55 -19.22 -7.57
CA LEU A 137 -11.95 -19.59 -8.93
C LEU A 137 -10.81 -20.26 -9.71
N LEU A 138 -9.60 -19.71 -9.64
CA LEU A 138 -8.42 -20.30 -10.29
C LEU A 138 -8.02 -21.64 -9.67
N TYR A 139 -8.08 -21.74 -8.35
CA TYR A 139 -7.84 -23.00 -7.63
C TYR A 139 -8.88 -24.07 -8.01
N GLY A 140 -10.16 -23.69 -8.06
CA GLY A 140 -11.25 -24.57 -8.51
C GLY A 140 -11.14 -24.99 -9.99
N ALA A 141 -10.47 -24.18 -10.82
CA ALA A 141 -10.14 -24.52 -12.21
C ALA A 141 -8.93 -25.49 -12.35
N GLY A 142 -8.37 -25.98 -11.23
CA GLY A 142 -7.31 -26.99 -11.21
C GLY A 142 -5.88 -26.44 -11.07
N MET A 143 -5.72 -25.13 -10.84
CA MET A 143 -4.40 -24.57 -10.55
C MET A 143 -3.94 -24.90 -9.12
N SER A 144 -2.63 -25.00 -8.90
CA SER A 144 -2.11 -25.11 -7.54
C SER A 144 -2.40 -23.83 -6.74
N GLN A 145 -2.71 -23.99 -5.45
CA GLN A 145 -3.12 -22.88 -4.59
C GLN A 145 -2.05 -21.77 -4.52
N SER A 146 -0.78 -22.15 -4.42
CA SER A 146 0.33 -21.20 -4.38
C SER A 146 0.45 -20.37 -5.67
N LEU A 147 0.26 -21.01 -6.83
CA LEU A 147 0.33 -20.35 -8.13
C LEU A 147 -0.89 -19.45 -8.35
N ALA A 148 -2.09 -19.89 -7.95
CA ALA A 148 -3.29 -19.07 -7.99
C ALA A 148 -3.16 -17.81 -7.13
N VAL A 149 -2.70 -17.94 -5.88
CA VAL A 149 -2.45 -16.80 -4.98
C VAL A 149 -1.42 -15.85 -5.58
N PHE A 150 -0.29 -16.38 -6.06
CA PHE A 150 0.79 -15.57 -6.61
C PHE A 150 0.33 -14.74 -7.81
N LEU A 151 -0.35 -15.36 -8.79
CA LEU A 151 -0.81 -14.64 -9.99
C LEU A 151 -1.83 -13.55 -9.66
N VAL A 152 -2.79 -13.87 -8.79
CA VAL A 152 -3.79 -12.88 -8.37
C VAL A 152 -3.10 -11.73 -7.65
N GLN A 153 -2.19 -12.01 -6.72
CA GLN A 153 -1.52 -10.93 -6.00
C GLN A 153 -0.61 -10.09 -6.87
N VAL A 154 0.12 -10.68 -7.82
CA VAL A 154 0.90 -9.91 -8.81
C VAL A 154 -0.01 -8.92 -9.52
N ALA A 155 -1.19 -9.37 -9.98
CA ALA A 155 -2.13 -8.50 -10.66
C ALA A 155 -2.74 -7.44 -9.74
N THR A 156 -3.30 -7.86 -8.60
CA THR A 156 -4.04 -6.97 -7.69
C THR A 156 -3.13 -5.99 -6.98
N ASP A 157 -1.95 -6.42 -6.51
CA ASP A 157 -0.99 -5.53 -5.86
C ASP A 157 -0.42 -4.54 -6.88
N TYR A 158 -0.08 -4.99 -8.09
CA TYR A 158 0.40 -4.08 -9.11
C TYR A 158 -0.63 -2.99 -9.47
N LEU A 159 -1.87 -3.39 -9.73
CA LEU A 159 -2.96 -2.46 -10.03
C LEU A 159 -3.21 -1.48 -8.87
N ASP A 160 -3.25 -1.99 -7.65
CA ASP A 160 -3.42 -1.18 -6.44
C ASP A 160 -2.30 -0.13 -6.28
N LYS A 161 -1.04 -0.53 -6.48
CA LYS A 161 0.12 0.37 -6.34
C LYS A 161 0.20 1.34 -7.51
N LEU A 162 -0.23 0.94 -8.71
CA LEU A 162 -0.31 1.83 -9.88
C LEU A 162 -1.35 2.93 -9.66
N LEU A 163 -2.58 2.57 -9.28
CA LEU A 163 -3.64 3.53 -8.98
C LEU A 163 -3.21 4.49 -7.86
N THR A 164 -2.61 3.94 -6.81
CA THR A 164 -2.13 4.73 -5.68
C THR A 164 -1.03 5.72 -6.10
N VAL A 165 -0.02 5.28 -6.85
CA VAL A 165 1.08 6.14 -7.31
C VAL A 165 0.55 7.26 -8.21
N ILE A 166 -0.38 6.96 -9.12
CA ILE A 166 -1.01 7.96 -9.99
C ILE A 166 -1.76 8.99 -9.14
N PHE A 167 -2.60 8.54 -8.22
CA PHE A 167 -3.39 9.41 -7.34
C PHE A 167 -2.48 10.31 -6.48
N VAL A 168 -1.47 9.74 -5.83
CA VAL A 168 -0.53 10.51 -4.98
C VAL A 168 0.30 11.47 -5.81
N SER A 169 0.77 11.07 -6.99
CA SER A 169 1.53 11.96 -7.87
C SER A 169 0.69 13.14 -8.37
N PHE A 170 -0.61 12.93 -8.60
CA PHE A 170 -1.55 14.00 -8.91
C PHE A 170 -1.74 14.90 -7.69
N ALA A 171 -2.12 14.35 -6.53
CA ALA A 171 -2.36 15.11 -5.31
C ALA A 171 -1.16 15.98 -4.88
N THR A 172 0.06 15.42 -4.95
CA THR A 172 1.29 16.15 -4.62
C THR A 172 1.61 17.29 -5.60
N ARG A 173 1.22 17.17 -6.87
CA ARG A 173 1.31 18.29 -7.83
C ARG A 173 0.32 19.40 -7.51
N PHE A 174 -0.91 19.06 -7.13
CA PHE A 174 -1.95 20.03 -6.76
C PHE A 174 -1.61 20.81 -5.49
N LEU A 175 -1.03 20.14 -4.48
CA LEU A 175 -0.61 20.79 -3.24
C LEU A 175 0.53 21.81 -3.45
N GLY A 176 1.22 21.78 -4.59
CA GLY A 176 2.30 22.72 -4.93
C GLY A 176 3.59 22.48 -4.11
N LYS A 177 4.74 22.95 -4.63
CA LYS A 177 6.08 22.72 -4.04
C LYS A 177 6.21 23.19 -2.57
N LYS A 178 5.31 24.03 -2.05
CA LYS A 178 5.32 24.57 -0.67
C LYS A 178 5.08 23.52 0.42
N TRP A 179 4.43 22.39 0.10
CA TRP A 179 4.12 21.33 1.08
C TRP A 179 5.09 20.15 1.03
N THR A 180 5.91 20.08 -0.02
CA THR A 180 7.07 19.20 0.02
C THR A 180 8.05 19.86 0.98
N ILE A 181 8.35 19.23 2.11
CA ILE A 181 9.36 19.78 3.03
C ILE A 181 10.70 19.69 2.31
N SER A 182 11.04 20.76 1.58
CA SER A 182 12.36 21.00 1.03
C SER A 182 13.34 20.84 2.18
N ARG A 183 14.21 19.85 2.03
CA ARG A 183 15.47 19.76 2.74
C ARG A 183 16.56 20.06 1.76
#